data_AF-A0AAV4HQS4-F1
#
_entry.id   AF-A0AAV4HQS4-F1
#
_cell.length_a   1.000
_cell.length_b   1.000
_cell.length_c   1.000
_cell.angle_alpha   90.00
_cell.angle_beta   90.00
_cell.angle_gamma   90.00
#
_symmetry.space_group_name_H-M   'P 1'
#
loop_
_entity.id
_entity.type
_entity.pdbx_description
1 polymer ?
#
loop_
_entity_poly.entity_id
_entity_poly.type
_entity_poly.pdbx_seq_one_letter_code
_entity_poly.pdbx_strand_id
1 'polypeptide(L)'
;MNLTNPLIDKHLDDTQVGFRKGKGTRGGIFLLRNTCEWMMDCQKDPNLCFIGYAKAFDKVNHEILMEVLAKAGIPNHERRRVCEIYWNQSAKVNLTSGTTEDIMIRC
;
A
#
# COMPACT_ATOMS: atom_id res chain seq x y z
N MET A 1 -9.13 -6.41 -9.39
CA MET A 1 -8.89 -4.98 -9.07
C MET A 1 -7.57 -4.60 -9.71
N ASN A 2 -7.56 -3.84 -10.81
CA ASN A 2 -6.29 -3.34 -11.37
C ASN A 2 -5.79 -2.22 -10.45
N LEU A 3 -4.85 -2.54 -9.56
CA LEU A 3 -4.27 -1.61 -8.59
C LEU A 3 -3.32 -0.57 -9.23
N THR A 4 -3.11 -0.65 -10.55
CA THR A 4 -2.27 0.27 -11.32
C THR A 4 -3.14 1.24 -12.08
N ASN A 5 -3.59 2.30 -11.39
CA ASN A 5 -4.13 3.46 -12.08
C ASN A 5 -2.90 4.26 -12.62
N PRO A 6 -2.77 4.48 -13.94
CA PRO A 6 -1.67 5.25 -14.52
C PRO A 6 -1.53 6.65 -13.90
N LEU A 7 -2.63 7.20 -13.38
CA LEU A 7 -2.62 8.47 -12.64
C LEU A 7 -1.86 8.39 -11.32
N ILE A 8 -1.83 7.24 -10.65
CA ILE A 8 -1.08 7.06 -9.39
C ILE A 8 0.39 6.80 -9.73
N ASP A 9 0.67 6.01 -10.76
CA ASP A 9 2.04 5.66 -11.15
C ASP A 9 2.92 6.89 -11.43
N LYS A 10 2.36 7.98 -11.95
CA LYS A 10 3.08 9.25 -12.18
C LYS A 10 3.55 9.95 -10.88
N HIS A 11 2.95 9.59 -9.74
CA HIS A 11 3.28 10.13 -8.42
C HIS A 11 4.18 9.19 -7.60
N LEU A 12 4.48 7.99 -8.12
CA LEU A 12 5.34 7.03 -7.43
C LEU A 12 6.79 7.18 -7.88
N ASP A 13 7.70 7.18 -6.91
CA ASP A 13 9.13 7.17 -7.18
C ASP A 13 9.55 5.86 -7.86
N ASP A 14 10.65 5.90 -8.62
CA ASP A 14 11.17 4.72 -9.30
C ASP A 14 11.77 3.69 -8.35
N THR A 15 12.17 4.12 -7.17
CA THR A 15 12.60 3.26 -6.06
C THR A 15 11.45 2.49 -5.41
N GLN A 16 10.18 2.90 -5.62
CA GLN A 16 9.02 2.12 -5.18
C GLN A 16 8.90 0.87 -6.04
N VAL A 17 9.14 -0.29 -5.44
CA VAL A 17 9.07 -1.60 -6.12
C VAL A 17 7.85 -2.43 -5.71
N GLY A 18 7.23 -2.10 -4.58
CA GLY A 18 6.02 -2.77 -4.09
C GLY A 18 4.77 -2.32 -4.85
N PHE A 19 3.84 -3.26 -5.09
CA PHE A 19 2.54 -3.01 -5.73
C PHE A 19 2.58 -2.34 -7.13
N ARG A 20 3.74 -2.37 -7.82
CA ARG A 20 3.90 -1.86 -9.18
C ARG A 20 3.99 -2.98 -10.19
N LYS A 21 3.30 -2.82 -11.33
CA LYS A 21 3.33 -3.81 -12.42
C LYS A 21 4.76 -3.97 -12.95
N GLY A 22 5.24 -5.21 -13.05
CA GLY A 22 6.58 -5.52 -13.57
C GLY A 22 7.73 -5.21 -12.61
N LYS A 23 7.46 -4.67 -11.41
CA LYS A 23 8.45 -4.53 -10.34
C LYS A 23 8.14 -5.54 -9.23
N GLY A 24 9.17 -5.92 -8.47
CA GLY A 24 9.00 -6.87 -7.38
C GLY A 24 10.23 -6.94 -6.48
N THR A 25 10.08 -7.66 -5.37
CA THR A 25 11.08 -7.72 -4.29
C THR A 25 12.46 -8.16 -4.78
N ARG A 26 12.52 -9.07 -5.75
CA ARG A 26 13.80 -9.54 -6.34
C ARG A 26 14.64 -8.39 -6.90
N GLY A 27 14.00 -7.44 -7.60
CA GLY A 27 14.69 -6.26 -8.13
C GLY A 27 15.19 -5.34 -7.02
N GLY A 28 14.40 -5.14 -5.97
CA GLY A 28 14.80 -4.35 -4.80
C GLY A 28 16.00 -4.96 -4.06
N ILE A 29 16.01 -6.28 -3.85
CA ILE A 29 17.14 -6.99 -3.22
C ILE A 29 18.40 -6.87 -4.08
N PHE A 30 18.27 -7.06 -5.40
CA PHE A 30 19.40 -6.92 -6.33
C PHE A 30 19.98 -5.50 -6.30
N LEU A 31 19.14 -4.47 -6.35
CA LEU A 31 19.57 -3.07 -6.29
C LEU A 31 20.30 -2.76 -4.97
N LEU A 32 19.72 -3.18 -3.83
CA LEU A 32 20.31 -2.98 -2.53
C LEU A 32 21.70 -3.63 -2.43
N ARG A 33 21.79 -4.90 -2.85
CA ARG A 33 23.05 -5.66 -2.85
C ARG A 33 24.12 -4.97 -3.68
N ASN A 34 23.83 -4.63 -4.93
CA ASN A 34 24.81 -4.01 -5.82
C ASN A 34 25.24 -2.63 -5.30
N THR A 35 24.32 -1.88 -4.67
CA THR A 35 24.65 -0.58 -4.07
C THR A 35 25.63 -0.75 -2.92
N CYS A 36 25.40 -1.73 -2.04
CA CYS A 36 26.33 -2.06 -0.96
C CYS A 36 27.69 -2.51 -1.49
N GLU A 37 27.72 -3.37 -2.51
CA GLU A 37 28.95 -3.82 -3.18
C GLU A 37 29.75 -2.64 -3.74
N TRP A 38 29.09 -1.75 -4.50
CA TRP A 38 29.72 -0.55 -5.04
C TRP A 38 30.26 0.40 -3.97
N MET A 39 29.55 0.58 -2.85
CA MET A 39 30.04 1.39 -1.73
C MET A 39 31.32 0.81 -1.13
N MET A 40 31.38 -0.51 -0.95
CA MET A 40 32.57 -1.19 -0.43
C MET A 40 33.76 -1.04 -1.39
N ASP A 41 33.53 -1.17 -2.70
CA ASP A 41 34.56 -0.93 -3.73
C ASP A 41 35.11 0.50 -3.67
N CYS A 42 34.26 1.46 -3.32
CA CYS A 42 34.64 2.87 -3.12
C CYS A 42 35.24 3.16 -1.74
N GLN A 43 35.63 2.13 -0.97
CA GLN A 43 36.16 2.25 0.40
C GLN A 43 35.22 3.00 1.35
N LYS A 44 33.90 2.83 1.16
CA LYS A 44 32.85 3.31 2.07
C LYS A 44 32.22 2.13 2.79
N ASP A 45 31.85 2.34 4.05
CA ASP A 45 31.14 1.35 4.84
C ASP A 45 29.62 1.51 4.67
N PRO A 46 28.92 0.55 4.03
CA PRO A 46 27.49 0.66 3.81
C PRO A 46 26.71 0.46 5.11
N ASN A 47 26.01 1.51 5.55
CA ASN A 47 25.12 1.46 6.71
C ASN A 47 23.65 1.41 6.24
N LEU A 48 22.89 0.40 6.67
CA LEU A 48 21.50 0.19 6.27
C LEU A 48 20.54 0.38 7.46
N CYS A 49 19.44 1.10 7.21
CA CYS A 49 18.34 1.25 8.15
C CYS A 49 17.06 0.68 7.54
N PHE A 50 16.50 -0.36 8.16
CA PHE A 50 15.23 -0.94 7.76
C PHE A 50 14.10 -0.38 8.61
N ILE A 51 13.14 0.29 7.96
CA ILE A 51 11.96 0.84 8.61
C ILE A 51 10.76 -0.04 8.28
N GLY A 52 10.09 -0.55 9.30
CA GLY A 52 8.87 -1.34 9.18
C GLY A 52 7.70 -0.66 9.89
N TYR A 53 6.56 -0.56 9.22
CA TYR A 53 5.33 -0.07 9.82
C TYR A 53 4.53 -1.22 10.43
N ALA A 54 4.32 -1.18 11.75
CA ALA A 54 3.46 -2.14 12.42
C ALA A 54 1.99 -1.91 12.04
N LYS A 55 1.34 -2.93 11.46
CA LYS A 55 -0.05 -2.87 10.97
C LYS A 55 -0.30 -1.69 10.02
N ALA A 56 0.50 -1.62 8.95
CA ALA A 56 0.53 -0.46 8.04
C ALA A 56 -0.84 -0.09 7.48
N PHE A 57 -1.68 -1.06 7.11
CA PHE A 57 -3.02 -0.81 6.57
C PHE A 57 -4.03 -0.40 7.65
N ASP A 58 -4.00 -1.04 8.83
CA ASP A 58 -4.93 -0.74 9.92
C ASP A 58 -4.72 0.66 10.53
N LYS A 59 -3.56 1.29 10.28
CA LYS A 59 -3.19 2.61 10.84
C LYS A 59 -3.34 3.75 9.85
N VAL A 60 -3.82 3.51 8.64
CA VAL A 60 -4.02 4.57 7.65
C VAL A 60 -5.17 5.48 8.10
N ASN A 61 -4.93 6.78 8.19
CA ASN A 61 -6.00 7.74 8.36
C ASN A 61 -6.77 7.88 7.03
N HIS A 62 -8.03 7.46 7.01
CA HIS A 62 -8.85 7.44 5.80
C HIS A 62 -9.18 8.83 5.26
N GLU A 63 -9.28 9.87 6.10
CA GLU A 63 -9.49 11.25 5.65
C GLU A 63 -8.28 11.75 4.87
N ILE A 64 -7.08 11.54 5.42
CA ILE A 64 -5.82 11.88 4.75
C ILE A 64 -5.66 11.09 3.46
N LEU A 65 -6.02 9.80 3.45
CA LEU A 65 -6.01 8.99 2.22
C LEU A 65 -6.91 9.61 1.13
N MET A 66 -8.12 10.05 1.48
CA MET A 66 -9.03 10.68 0.50
C MET A 66 -8.49 12.01 -0.04
N GLU A 67 -7.81 12.80 0.79
CA GLU A 67 -7.12 14.02 0.35
C GLU A 67 -5.97 13.72 -0.62
N VAL A 68 -5.15 12.72 -0.31
CA VAL A 68 -4.02 12.31 -1.15
C VAL A 68 -4.52 11.82 -2.51
N LEU A 69 -5.58 11.00 -2.54
CA LEU A 69 -6.19 10.54 -3.79
C LEU A 69 -6.76 11.72 -4.60
N ALA A 70 -7.35 12.73 -3.94
CA ALA A 70 -7.83 13.94 -4.62
C ALA A 70 -6.68 14.72 -5.26
N LYS A 71 -5.59 14.94 -4.51
CA LYS A 71 -4.38 15.64 -4.97
C LYS A 71 -3.69 14.89 -6.11
N ALA A 72 -3.75 13.56 -6.13
CA ALA A 72 -3.25 12.73 -7.23
C ALA A 72 -4.11 12.82 -8.52
N GLY A 73 -5.26 13.51 -8.46
CA GLY A 73 -6.17 13.68 -9.59
C GLY A 73 -7.10 12.48 -9.81
N ILE A 74 -7.32 11.65 -8.79
CA ILE A 74 -8.23 10.51 -8.91
C ILE A 74 -9.69 11.01 -8.97
N PRO A 75 -10.47 10.60 -10.00
CA PRO A 75 -11.84 11.05 -10.17
C PRO A 75 -12.72 10.77 -8.95
N ASN A 76 -13.69 11.66 -8.70
CA ASN A 76 -14.62 11.55 -7.56
C ASN A 76 -15.33 10.20 -7.50
N HIS A 77 -15.71 9.63 -8.65
CA HIS A 77 -16.42 8.35 -8.68
C HIS A 77 -15.53 7.16 -8.26
N GLU A 78 -14.23 7.20 -8.51
CA GLU A 78 -13.28 6.19 -8.02
C GLU A 78 -13.03 6.37 -6.52
N ARG A 79 -12.81 7.62 -6.07
CA ARG A 79 -12.63 7.92 -4.62
C ARG A 79 -13.84 7.49 -3.81
N ARG A 80 -15.06 7.70 -4.34
CA ARG A 80 -16.31 7.25 -3.71
C ARG A 80 -16.35 5.74 -3.52
N ARG A 81 -15.88 4.94 -4.49
CA ARG A 81 -15.81 3.47 -4.32
C ARG A 81 -14.84 3.07 -3.21
N VAL A 82 -13.74 3.80 -3.06
CA VAL A 82 -12.83 3.58 -1.92
C VAL A 82 -13.52 3.89 -0.61
N CYS A 83 -14.28 5.00 -0.53
CA CYS A 83 -15.10 5.30 0.65
C CYS A 83 -16.13 4.19 0.95
N GLU A 84 -16.77 3.66 -0.09
CA GLU A 84 -17.76 2.57 0.05
C GLU A 84 -17.14 1.26 0.55
N ILE A 85 -15.83 1.06 0.45
CA ILE A 85 -15.13 -0.10 1.03
C ILE A 85 -14.85 0.11 2.52
N TYR A 86 -14.50 1.33 2.94
CA TYR A 86 -14.04 1.59 4.31
C TYR A 86 -15.16 2.00 5.27
N TRP A 87 -16.17 2.72 4.82
CA TRP A 87 -17.22 3.25 5.69
C TRP A 87 -18.47 2.37 5.72
N ASN A 88 -19.12 2.34 6.88
CA ASN A 88 -20.42 1.70 7.12
C ASN A 88 -20.48 0.22 6.71
N GLN A 89 -19.38 -0.51 6.86
CA GLN A 89 -19.33 -1.93 6.57
C GLN A 89 -19.96 -2.74 7.70
N SER A 90 -20.75 -3.77 7.35
CA SER A 90 -21.22 -4.81 8.26
C SER A 90 -20.94 -6.19 7.68
N ALA A 91 -20.75 -7.18 8.53
CA ALA A 91 -20.55 -8.57 8.13
C ALA A 91 -21.34 -9.53 9.02
N LYS A 92 -21.70 -10.67 8.44
CA LYS A 92 -22.27 -11.84 9.14
C LYS A 92 -21.34 -13.03 8.98
N VAL A 93 -21.26 -13.86 10.01
CA VAL A 93 -20.50 -15.10 9.97
C VAL A 93 -21.49 -16.26 9.81
N ASN A 94 -21.27 -17.11 8.81
CA ASN A 94 -22.08 -18.30 8.60
C ASN A 94 -21.47 -19.48 9.37
N LEU A 95 -22.16 -19.96 10.40
CA LEU A 95 -21.76 -21.09 11.23
C LEU A 95 -22.61 -22.31 10.90
N THR A 96 -22.18 -23.50 11.30
CA THR A 96 -22.97 -24.73 11.17
C THR A 96 -24.28 -24.67 11.96
N SER A 97 -24.33 -23.86 13.03
CA SER A 97 -25.51 -23.63 13.86
C SER A 97 -26.43 -22.51 13.34
N GLY A 98 -26.06 -21.82 12.26
CA GLY A 98 -26.82 -20.70 11.69
C GLY A 98 -25.94 -19.47 11.40
N THR A 99 -26.56 -18.41 10.89
CA THR A 99 -25.88 -17.14 10.58
C THR A 99 -25.95 -16.18 11.76
N THR A 100 -24.85 -15.49 12.07
CA THR A 100 -24.83 -14.48 13.14
C THR A 100 -25.65 -13.23 12.78
N GLU A 101 -25.92 -12.40 13.78
CA GLU A 101 -26.36 -11.02 13.56
C GLU A 101 -25.31 -10.18 12.80
N ASP A 102 -25.73 -9.01 12.33
CA ASP A 102 -24.86 -8.04 11.66
C ASP A 102 -23.82 -7.47 12.64
N ILE A 103 -22.54 -7.68 12.33
CA ILE A 103 -21.42 -7.11 13.07
C ILE A 103 -20.91 -5.91 12.28
N MET A 104 -20.94 -4.73 12.90
CA MET A 104 -20.34 -3.53 12.32
C MET A 104 -18.81 -3.65 12.28
N ILE A 105 -18.24 -3.52 11.09
CA ILE A 105 -16.80 -3.49 10.90
C ILE A 105 -16.33 -2.07 11.20
N ARG A 106 -15.46 -1.95 12.21
CA ARG A 106 -14.74 -0.70 12.49
C ARG A 106 -13.45 -0.70 11.69
N CYS A 107 -13.40 0.14 10.67
CA CYS A 107 -12.19 0.48 9.92
C CYS A 107 -11.54 1.72 10.51
#